data_AF-C7DC58-F1
#
_entry.id   AF-C7DC58-F1
#
_cell.length_a   1.000
_cell.length_b   1.000
_cell.length_c   1.000
_cell.angle_alpha   90.00
_cell.angle_beta   90.00
_cell.angle_gamma   90.00
#
_symmetry.space_group_name_H-M   'P 1'
#
loop_
_entity.id
_entity.type
_entity.pdbx_description
1 polymer ?
#
loop_
_entity_poly.entity_id
_entity_poly.type
_entity_poly.pdbx_seq_one_letter_code
_entity_poly.pdbx_strand_id
1 'polypeptide(L)'
;MPDGYTATTSYDLIDDGTPPAFDVAYDASTGATVSGKLPAGVGTGDIADAMGLDVVSGTPTLGLVGDAALGQSTLNSLTNWLLELDAATVSISDTENVVDATLTPVVDPEMVAAGLAADLGSATTINVSDNPVVPAAGDARVNAATGKREVFQGGFWLPLTRFAVAPATCRDQSDAALSRNKVNFVSGKARLDGQSTRAVNDMAAVILRCLSEGTLTV
;
A
#
# COMPACT_ATOMS: atom_id res chain seq x y z
N MET A 1 -10.99 -35.34 49.20
CA MET A 1 -12.07 -34.41 49.61
C MET A 1 -12.86 -35.06 50.73
N PRO A 2 -13.36 -34.31 51.72
CA PRO A 2 -14.29 -34.83 52.72
C PRO A 2 -15.66 -35.12 52.08
N ASP A 3 -16.40 -36.08 52.62
CA ASP A 3 -17.76 -36.39 52.19
C ASP A 3 -18.69 -35.17 52.38
N GLY A 4 -19.45 -34.81 51.34
CA GLY A 4 -20.46 -33.75 51.37
C GLY A 4 -20.16 -32.48 50.57
N TYR A 5 -19.01 -32.39 49.90
CA TYR A 5 -18.69 -31.26 49.02
C TYR A 5 -18.88 -31.64 47.55
N THR A 6 -19.75 -30.92 46.84
CA THR A 6 -19.87 -31.00 45.38
C THR A 6 -19.07 -29.86 44.77
N ALA A 7 -17.98 -30.18 44.07
CA ALA A 7 -17.27 -29.18 43.27
C ALA A 7 -18.11 -28.88 42.02
N THR A 8 -18.67 -27.68 41.94
CA THR A 8 -19.38 -27.22 40.75
C THR A 8 -18.37 -26.49 39.86
N THR A 9 -17.87 -27.17 38.84
CA THR A 9 -17.04 -26.54 37.82
C THR A 9 -17.95 -25.98 36.74
N SER A 10 -18.03 -24.65 36.65
CA SER A 10 -18.68 -23.94 35.55
C SER A 10 -17.58 -23.59 34.53
N TYR A 11 -17.85 -23.90 33.26
CA TYR A 11 -17.03 -23.51 32.13
C TYR A 11 -17.88 -22.59 31.25
N ASP A 12 -17.47 -21.32 31.13
CA ASP A 12 -18.05 -20.40 30.15
C ASP A 12 -17.30 -20.61 28.83
N LEU A 13 -18.00 -21.15 27.83
CA LEU A 13 -17.46 -21.30 26.49
C LEU A 13 -17.55 -19.92 25.80
N ILE A 14 -16.44 -19.19 25.77
CA ILE A 14 -16.32 -17.89 25.08
C ILE A 14 -15.94 -18.15 23.62
N ASP A 15 -16.79 -18.90 22.92
CA ASP A 15 -16.67 -19.08 21.46
C ASP A 15 -17.78 -18.27 20.80
N ASP A 16 -17.39 -17.25 20.04
CA ASP A 16 -18.31 -16.44 19.24
C ASP A 16 -18.64 -17.10 17.88
N GLY A 17 -18.21 -18.35 17.70
CA GLY A 17 -18.66 -19.29 16.67
C GLY A 17 -18.10 -19.03 15.28
N THR A 18 -17.17 -18.08 15.11
CA THR A 18 -16.61 -17.72 13.79
C THR A 18 -15.15 -17.28 13.90
N PRO A 19 -14.22 -17.84 13.11
CA PRO A 19 -12.86 -17.32 13.04
C PRO A 19 -12.82 -15.84 12.60
N PRO A 20 -11.78 -15.06 12.99
CA PRO A 20 -11.54 -13.75 12.42
C PRO A 20 -11.36 -13.83 10.89
N ALA A 21 -12.03 -12.93 10.17
CA ALA A 21 -11.93 -12.78 8.73
C ALA A 21 -12.31 -11.34 8.38
N PHE A 22 -11.42 -10.64 7.68
CA PHE A 22 -11.57 -9.21 7.43
C PHE A 22 -10.99 -8.81 6.09
N ASP A 23 -11.49 -7.69 5.58
CA ASP A 23 -11.05 -7.09 4.33
C ASP A 23 -10.45 -5.72 4.62
N VAL A 24 -9.33 -5.41 3.97
CA VAL A 24 -8.75 -4.07 3.93
C VAL A 24 -8.82 -3.54 2.51
N ALA A 25 -9.66 -2.52 2.29
CA ALA A 25 -9.77 -1.83 1.03
C ALA A 25 -8.91 -0.56 1.07
N TYR A 26 -7.85 -0.54 0.27
CA TYR A 26 -6.96 0.60 0.04
C TYR A 26 -7.33 1.34 -1.24
N ASP A 27 -7.30 2.65 -1.19
CA ASP A 27 -7.36 3.56 -2.33
C ASP A 27 -6.30 4.66 -2.14
N ALA A 28 -5.50 4.90 -3.17
CA ALA A 28 -4.37 5.80 -3.10
C ALA A 28 -4.77 7.26 -2.80
N SER A 29 -6.01 7.66 -3.02
CA SER A 29 -6.48 9.04 -2.77
C SER A 29 -7.18 9.20 -1.42
N THR A 30 -7.77 8.13 -0.89
CA THR A 30 -8.63 8.18 0.31
C THR A 30 -8.11 7.38 1.50
N GLY A 31 -7.06 6.59 1.30
CA GLY A 31 -6.47 5.75 2.34
C GLY A 31 -7.10 4.37 2.38
N ALA A 32 -7.08 3.75 3.56
CA ALA A 32 -7.60 2.40 3.73
C ALA A 32 -8.80 2.36 4.66
N THR A 33 -9.69 1.41 4.40
CA THR A 33 -10.86 1.08 5.22
C THR A 33 -10.84 -0.39 5.53
N VAL A 34 -11.11 -0.75 6.78
CA VAL A 34 -11.22 -2.15 7.21
C VAL A 34 -12.66 -2.52 7.56
N SER A 35 -13.07 -3.71 7.13
CA SER A 35 -14.37 -4.30 7.41
C SER A 35 -14.26 -5.78 7.75
N GLY A 36 -15.31 -6.34 8.34
CA GLY A 36 -15.32 -7.73 8.81
C GLY A 36 -14.92 -7.84 10.28
N LYS A 37 -14.32 -8.98 10.65
CA LYS A 37 -14.00 -9.33 12.03
C LYS A 37 -12.49 -9.42 12.23
N LEU A 38 -11.94 -8.52 13.04
CA LEU A 38 -10.53 -8.53 13.42
C LEU A 38 -10.27 -9.54 14.56
N PRO A 39 -9.03 -10.05 14.67
CA PRO A 39 -8.60 -10.83 15.82
C PRO A 39 -8.74 -10.07 17.14
N ALA A 40 -8.81 -10.81 18.25
CA ALA A 40 -8.85 -10.22 19.58
C ALA A 40 -7.61 -9.33 19.81
N GLY A 41 -7.85 -8.08 20.22
CA GLY A 41 -6.79 -7.12 20.51
C GLY A 41 -6.17 -6.43 19.29
N VAL A 42 -6.65 -6.70 18.07
CA VAL A 42 -6.22 -6.00 16.84
C VAL A 42 -7.24 -4.91 16.51
N GLY A 43 -6.81 -3.66 16.51
CA GLY A 43 -7.60 -2.51 16.11
C GLY A 43 -7.21 -1.97 14.73
N THR A 44 -7.93 -0.96 14.26
CA THR A 44 -7.63 -0.31 12.97
C THR A 44 -6.27 0.40 12.97
N GLY A 45 -5.79 0.84 14.13
CA GLY A 45 -4.44 1.40 14.30
C GLY A 45 -3.35 0.39 14.00
N ASP A 46 -3.50 -0.87 14.45
CA ASP A 46 -2.53 -1.93 14.17
C ASP A 46 -2.47 -2.26 12.67
N ILE A 47 -3.62 -2.19 11.98
CA ILE A 47 -3.69 -2.35 10.51
C ILE A 47 -3.00 -1.17 9.81
N ALA A 48 -3.20 0.05 10.29
CA ALA A 48 -2.55 1.24 9.75
C ALA A 48 -1.03 1.14 9.89
N ASP A 49 -0.55 0.78 11.08
CA ASP A 49 0.88 0.57 11.36
C ASP A 49 1.47 -0.52 10.45
N ALA A 50 0.76 -1.65 10.27
CA ALA A 50 1.22 -2.74 9.42
C ALA A 50 1.35 -2.32 7.94
N MET A 51 0.43 -1.49 7.45
CA MET A 51 0.46 -0.97 6.08
C MET A 51 1.32 0.29 5.90
N GLY A 52 1.90 0.82 6.99
CA GLY A 52 2.63 2.09 6.96
C GLY A 52 1.76 3.29 6.57
N LEU A 53 0.46 3.25 6.90
CA LEU A 53 -0.51 4.31 6.63
C LEU A 53 -0.71 5.17 7.88
N ASP A 54 -1.02 6.45 7.70
CA ASP A 54 -1.31 7.38 8.81
C ASP A 54 -2.62 7.00 9.55
N VAL A 55 -3.63 6.58 8.78
CA VAL A 55 -4.91 6.16 9.34
C VAL A 55 -5.59 5.10 8.48
N VAL A 56 -6.24 4.15 9.15
CA VAL A 56 -7.19 3.21 8.56
C VAL A 56 -8.56 3.46 9.19
N SER A 57 -9.56 3.68 8.36
CA SER A 57 -10.94 3.92 8.78
C SER A 57 -11.76 2.62 8.83
N GLY A 58 -13.01 2.71 9.29
CA GLY A 58 -13.94 1.58 9.35
C GLY A 58 -14.38 1.23 10.76
N THR A 59 -15.32 0.30 10.85
CA THR A 59 -15.91 -0.18 12.12
C THR A 59 -15.99 -1.71 12.11
N PRO A 60 -14.84 -2.41 12.09
CA PRO A 60 -14.83 -3.86 12.14
C PRO A 60 -15.35 -4.36 13.49
N THR A 61 -15.86 -5.58 13.52
CA THR A 61 -16.14 -6.27 14.78
C THR A 61 -14.84 -6.83 15.34
N LEU A 62 -14.72 -6.87 16.67
CA LEU A 62 -13.59 -7.53 17.34
C LEU A 62 -14.00 -8.94 17.73
N GLY A 63 -13.17 -9.92 17.36
CA GLY A 63 -13.29 -11.28 17.88
C GLY A 63 -12.96 -11.37 19.35
N LEU A 64 -13.57 -12.35 20.02
CA LEU A 64 -13.24 -12.66 21.42
C LEU A 64 -11.94 -13.47 21.53
N VAL A 65 -11.61 -14.21 20.46
CA VAL A 65 -10.40 -15.03 20.30
C VAL A 65 -9.84 -14.83 18.88
N GLY A 66 -8.55 -15.14 18.69
CA GLY A 66 -7.90 -15.06 17.39
C GLY A 66 -6.41 -14.81 17.52
N ASP A 67 -5.64 -15.21 16.50
CA ASP A 67 -4.23 -14.88 16.42
C ASP A 67 -4.06 -13.40 16.02
N ALA A 68 -3.43 -12.60 16.88
CA ALA A 68 -3.16 -11.19 16.59
C ALA A 68 -2.16 -11.00 15.44
N ALA A 69 -1.39 -12.03 15.09
CA ALA A 69 -0.47 -12.00 13.94
C ALA A 69 -1.16 -12.34 12.60
N LEU A 70 -2.46 -12.65 12.60
CA LEU A 70 -3.20 -13.05 11.40
C LEU A 70 -3.08 -11.99 10.29
N GLY A 71 -2.50 -12.38 9.16
CA GLY A 71 -2.31 -11.52 7.98
C GLY A 71 -1.26 -10.40 8.14
N GLN A 72 -0.59 -10.28 9.29
CA GLN A 72 0.36 -9.20 9.56
C GLN A 72 1.52 -9.19 8.56
N SER A 73 2.05 -10.36 8.20
CA SER A 73 3.12 -10.46 7.19
C SER A 73 2.68 -9.98 5.82
N THR A 74 1.44 -10.32 5.41
CA THR A 74 0.88 -9.89 4.12
C THR A 74 0.71 -8.37 4.08
N LEU A 75 0.15 -7.78 5.14
CA LEU A 75 -0.01 -6.32 5.24
C LEU A 75 1.34 -5.59 5.26
N ASN A 76 2.31 -6.08 6.04
CA ASN A 76 3.66 -5.51 6.10
C ASN A 76 4.38 -5.54 4.75
N SER A 77 4.28 -6.65 4.01
CA SER A 77 4.88 -6.77 2.69
C SER A 77 4.24 -5.80 1.69
N LEU A 78 2.92 -5.55 1.79
CA LEU A 78 2.19 -4.68 0.88
C LEU A 78 2.62 -3.21 0.97
N THR A 79 3.13 -2.75 2.11
CA THR A 79 3.65 -1.38 2.31
C THR A 79 4.65 -0.98 1.23
N ASN A 80 5.48 -1.91 0.77
CA ASN A 80 6.47 -1.65 -0.28
C ASN A 80 5.88 -1.50 -1.67
N TRP A 81 4.59 -1.77 -1.85
CA TRP A 81 3.89 -1.79 -3.13
C TRP A 81 2.80 -0.73 -3.25
N LEU A 82 2.40 -0.05 -2.18
CA LEU A 82 1.26 0.87 -2.17
C LEU A 82 1.35 2.05 -3.16
N LEU A 83 2.55 2.39 -3.63
CA LEU A 83 2.77 3.45 -4.61
C LEU A 83 2.63 2.97 -6.06
N GLU A 84 2.70 1.66 -6.33
CA GLU A 84 2.38 1.07 -7.63
C GLU A 84 0.88 0.82 -7.78
N LEU A 85 0.11 0.95 -6.70
CA LEU A 85 -1.31 0.64 -6.66
C LEU A 85 -2.14 1.91 -6.58
N ASP A 86 -3.17 2.00 -7.42
CA ASP A 86 -4.24 2.98 -7.25
C ASP A 86 -5.28 2.48 -6.24
N ALA A 87 -5.53 1.17 -6.19
CA ALA A 87 -6.40 0.55 -5.22
C ALA A 87 -5.95 -0.89 -4.92
N ALA A 88 -6.34 -1.42 -3.75
CA ALA A 88 -6.17 -2.82 -3.42
C ALA A 88 -7.28 -3.30 -2.48
N THR A 89 -7.72 -4.54 -2.61
CA THR A 89 -8.49 -5.24 -1.57
C THR A 89 -7.67 -6.40 -1.06
N VAL A 90 -7.47 -6.44 0.25
CA VAL A 90 -6.72 -7.49 0.94
C VAL A 90 -7.70 -8.25 1.83
N SER A 91 -8.05 -9.47 1.43
CA SER A 91 -8.90 -10.36 2.23
C SER A 91 -8.01 -11.27 3.06
N ILE A 92 -8.19 -11.26 4.38
CA ILE A 92 -7.40 -12.03 5.35
C ILE A 92 -8.32 -12.98 6.11
N SER A 93 -7.92 -14.25 6.18
CA SER A 93 -8.61 -15.30 6.94
C SER A 93 -7.61 -16.33 7.47
N ASP A 94 -8.10 -17.29 8.24
CA ASP A 94 -7.30 -18.41 8.75
C ASP A 94 -6.94 -19.46 7.69
N THR A 95 -7.59 -19.44 6.52
CA THR A 95 -7.38 -20.40 5.44
C THR A 95 -6.55 -19.83 4.30
N GLU A 96 -6.85 -18.60 3.88
CA GLU A 96 -6.27 -17.97 2.69
C GLU A 96 -6.20 -16.45 2.86
N ASN A 97 -5.14 -15.87 2.31
CA ASN A 97 -5.05 -14.45 2.05
C ASN A 97 -5.18 -14.19 0.54
N VAL A 98 -5.97 -13.19 0.17
CA VAL A 98 -6.16 -12.78 -1.22
C VAL A 98 -5.82 -11.29 -1.35
N VAL A 99 -5.08 -10.93 -2.39
CA VAL A 99 -4.76 -9.55 -2.74
C VAL A 99 -5.23 -9.29 -4.17
N ASP A 100 -6.27 -8.47 -4.28
CA ASP A 100 -6.76 -7.92 -5.55
C ASP A 100 -6.24 -6.49 -5.70
N ALA A 101 -5.28 -6.28 -6.59
CA ALA A 101 -4.57 -5.01 -6.75
C ALA A 101 -4.87 -4.35 -8.11
N THR A 102 -5.21 -3.07 -8.08
CA THR A 102 -5.37 -2.22 -9.25
C THR A 102 -4.17 -1.29 -9.37
N LEU A 103 -3.48 -1.34 -10.51
CA LEU A 103 -2.23 -0.61 -10.72
C LEU A 103 -2.45 0.86 -11.06
N THR A 104 -1.52 1.71 -10.64
CA THR A 104 -1.37 3.04 -11.24
C THR A 104 -1.09 2.92 -12.75
N PRO A 105 -1.59 3.85 -13.59
CA PRO A 105 -1.38 3.79 -15.03
C PRO A 105 0.10 3.64 -15.43
N VAL A 106 0.32 2.95 -16.57
CA VAL A 106 1.62 2.77 -17.24
C VAL A 106 2.60 1.83 -16.51
N VAL A 107 2.23 1.30 -15.34
CA VAL A 107 3.00 0.24 -14.69
C VAL A 107 2.70 -1.11 -15.34
N ASP A 108 3.73 -1.95 -15.50
CA ASP A 108 3.59 -3.26 -16.14
C ASP A 108 3.01 -4.29 -15.14
N PRO A 109 1.84 -4.90 -15.46
CA PRO A 109 1.15 -5.77 -14.52
C PRO A 109 1.83 -7.10 -14.26
N GLU A 110 2.51 -7.69 -15.25
CA GLU A 110 3.25 -8.93 -15.05
C GLU A 110 4.42 -8.72 -14.08
N MET A 111 5.06 -7.57 -14.17
CA MET A 111 6.20 -7.23 -13.33
C MET A 111 5.80 -6.94 -11.89
N VAL A 112 4.69 -6.23 -11.69
CA VAL A 112 4.14 -6.00 -10.34
C VAL A 112 3.63 -7.30 -9.74
N ALA A 113 2.89 -8.11 -10.50
CA ALA A 113 2.42 -9.41 -10.03
C ALA A 113 3.58 -10.33 -9.61
N ALA A 114 4.65 -10.40 -10.40
CA ALA A 114 5.82 -11.20 -10.07
C ALA A 114 6.54 -10.71 -8.81
N GLY A 115 6.66 -9.39 -8.62
CA GLY A 115 7.27 -8.81 -7.43
C GLY A 115 6.42 -8.99 -6.17
N LEU A 116 5.11 -8.74 -6.26
CA LEU A 116 4.17 -9.05 -5.18
C LEU A 116 4.23 -10.53 -4.79
N ALA A 117 4.25 -11.45 -5.76
CA ALA A 117 4.35 -12.88 -5.48
C ALA A 117 5.66 -13.26 -4.77
N ALA A 118 6.76 -12.60 -5.10
CA ALA A 118 8.04 -12.81 -4.42
C ALA A 118 8.02 -12.33 -2.95
N ASP A 119 7.35 -11.21 -2.68
CA ASP A 119 7.33 -10.57 -1.36
C ASP A 119 6.23 -11.10 -0.42
N LEU A 120 5.06 -11.47 -0.96
CA LEU A 120 3.91 -11.97 -0.19
C LEU A 120 3.93 -13.49 -0.01
N GLY A 121 4.72 -14.20 -0.83
CA GLY A 121 4.91 -15.64 -0.77
C GLY A 121 3.71 -16.46 -1.29
N SER A 122 3.89 -17.78 -1.36
CA SER A 122 2.93 -18.70 -1.99
C SER A 122 1.65 -18.94 -1.21
N ALA A 123 1.53 -18.41 0.01
CA ALA A 123 0.32 -18.53 0.84
C ALA A 123 -0.73 -17.44 0.51
N THR A 124 -0.38 -16.48 -0.34
CA THR A 124 -1.27 -15.38 -0.74
C THR A 124 -1.63 -15.54 -2.22
N THR A 125 -2.93 -15.58 -2.52
CA THR A 125 -3.42 -15.48 -3.90
C THR A 125 -3.36 -14.02 -4.35
N ILE A 126 -2.78 -13.76 -5.51
CA ILE A 126 -2.53 -12.40 -6.00
C ILE A 126 -3.16 -12.22 -7.38
N ASN A 127 -4.04 -11.24 -7.48
CA ASN A 127 -4.66 -10.82 -8.72
C ASN A 127 -4.27 -9.36 -8.98
N VAL A 128 -3.79 -9.08 -10.18
CA VAL A 128 -3.37 -7.73 -10.58
C VAL A 128 -4.09 -7.33 -11.85
N SER A 129 -4.64 -6.12 -11.86
CA SER A 129 -5.32 -5.55 -13.02
C SER A 129 -4.92 -4.08 -13.26
N ASP A 130 -5.00 -3.65 -14.51
CA ASP A 130 -4.86 -2.23 -14.85
C ASP A 130 -6.03 -1.41 -14.31
N ASN A 131 -5.81 -0.13 -14.00
CA ASN A 131 -6.89 0.79 -13.69
C ASN A 131 -7.73 1.10 -14.94
N PRO A 132 -9.02 0.73 -14.99
CA PRO A 132 -9.87 1.02 -16.15
C PRO A 132 -10.19 2.51 -16.29
N VAL A 133 -10.02 3.30 -15.23
CA VAL A 133 -10.29 4.74 -15.20
C VAL A 133 -8.97 5.49 -15.20
N VAL A 134 -8.61 6.02 -16.36
CA VAL A 134 -7.43 6.88 -16.50
C VAL A 134 -7.81 8.32 -16.08
N PRO A 135 -7.13 8.92 -15.09
CA PRO A 135 -7.38 10.30 -14.69
C PRO A 135 -7.14 11.29 -15.82
N ALA A 136 -7.75 12.47 -15.74
CA ALA A 136 -7.50 13.55 -16.68
C ALA A 136 -6.19 14.27 -16.33
N ALA A 137 -5.50 14.80 -17.34
CA ALA A 137 -4.32 15.62 -17.12
C ALA A 137 -4.68 16.85 -16.27
N GLY A 138 -3.96 17.07 -15.18
CA GLY A 138 -4.23 18.13 -14.20
C GLY A 138 -5.04 17.69 -12.98
N ASP A 139 -5.61 16.48 -12.97
CA ASP A 139 -6.24 15.91 -11.77
C ASP A 139 -5.22 15.85 -10.65
N ALA A 140 -5.66 16.11 -9.41
CA ALA A 140 -4.79 16.18 -8.25
C ALA A 140 -5.30 15.28 -7.13
N ARG A 141 -4.37 14.64 -6.43
CA ARG A 141 -4.66 13.85 -5.22
C ARG A 141 -3.62 14.10 -4.13
N VAL A 142 -3.91 13.63 -2.93
CA VAL A 142 -2.88 13.39 -1.91
C VAL A 142 -2.74 11.87 -1.82
N ASN A 143 -1.55 11.36 -2.12
CA ASN A 143 -1.31 9.93 -2.06
C ASN A 143 -1.30 9.48 -0.59
N ALA A 144 -2.19 8.57 -0.21
CA ALA A 144 -2.40 8.18 1.18
C ALA A 144 -1.18 7.47 1.80
N ALA A 145 -0.42 6.71 1.00
CA ALA A 145 0.77 6.02 1.47
C ALA A 145 1.97 6.97 1.72
N THR A 146 2.04 8.10 1.02
CA THR A 146 3.18 9.03 1.16
C THR A 146 2.83 10.38 1.78
N GLY A 147 1.55 10.72 1.90
CA GLY A 147 1.06 12.05 2.28
C GLY A 147 1.43 13.16 1.29
N LYS A 148 2.00 12.84 0.12
CA LYS A 148 2.43 13.82 -0.86
C LYS A 148 1.28 14.19 -1.79
N ARG A 149 1.20 15.48 -2.13
CA ARG A 149 0.30 15.94 -3.19
C ARG A 149 0.85 15.56 -4.55
N GLU A 150 0.03 14.99 -5.41
CA GLU A 150 0.37 14.55 -6.75
C GLU A 150 -0.56 15.18 -7.78
N VAL A 151 -0.07 15.32 -9.01
CA VAL A 151 -0.85 15.76 -10.17
C VAL A 151 -0.67 14.75 -11.29
N PHE A 152 -1.76 14.38 -11.95
CA PHE A 152 -1.72 13.47 -13.09
C PHE A 152 -1.28 14.22 -14.33
N GLN A 153 -0.14 13.84 -14.91
CA GLN A 153 0.40 14.48 -16.11
C GLN A 153 1.21 13.48 -16.93
N GLY A 154 1.01 13.49 -18.25
CA GLY A 154 1.74 12.62 -19.17
C GLY A 154 1.48 11.12 -18.96
N GLY A 155 0.35 10.76 -18.34
CA GLY A 155 0.00 9.37 -18.02
C GLY A 155 0.46 8.90 -16.64
N PHE A 156 1.08 9.77 -15.83
CA PHE A 156 1.64 9.42 -14.54
C PHE A 156 1.14 10.34 -13.43
N TRP A 157 1.00 9.79 -12.22
CA TRP A 157 0.94 10.60 -11.01
C TRP A 157 2.34 11.10 -10.67
N LEU A 158 2.51 12.42 -10.73
CA LEU A 158 3.77 13.09 -10.44
C LEU A 158 3.67 13.85 -9.12
N PRO A 159 4.64 13.72 -8.19
CA PRO A 159 4.63 14.48 -6.96
C PRO A 159 4.75 15.97 -7.26
N LEU A 160 3.88 16.78 -6.65
CA LEU A 160 3.96 18.21 -6.80
C LEU A 160 5.11 18.76 -5.94
N THR A 161 6.22 19.06 -6.60
CA THR A 161 7.40 19.65 -5.95
C THR A 161 7.26 21.18 -5.87
N ARG A 162 7.60 21.75 -4.72
CA ARG A 162 7.61 23.21 -4.48
C ARG A 162 8.97 23.64 -3.96
N PHE A 163 9.77 24.23 -4.85
CA PHE A 163 11.06 24.82 -4.50
C PHE A 163 11.30 26.06 -5.37
N ALA A 164 12.18 26.95 -4.90
CA ALA A 164 12.64 28.10 -5.66
C ALA A 164 13.50 27.62 -6.84
N VAL A 165 13.14 27.98 -8.06
CA VAL A 165 13.82 27.50 -9.26
C VAL A 165 15.11 28.30 -9.49
N ALA A 166 16.24 27.60 -9.40
CA ALA A 166 17.57 28.09 -9.72
C ALA A 166 18.45 26.90 -10.16
N PRO A 167 19.51 27.09 -10.97
CA PRO A 167 20.33 25.98 -11.46
C PRO A 167 20.89 25.08 -10.35
N ALA A 168 21.38 25.68 -9.25
CA ALA A 168 21.86 24.93 -8.10
C ALA A 168 20.75 24.11 -7.44
N THR A 169 19.60 24.73 -7.15
CA THR A 169 18.47 24.05 -6.52
C THR A 169 17.87 22.94 -7.40
N CYS A 170 17.81 23.15 -8.72
CA CYS A 170 17.39 22.11 -9.66
C CYS A 170 18.32 20.89 -9.63
N ARG A 171 19.63 21.12 -9.54
CA ARG A 171 20.62 20.06 -9.37
C ARG A 171 20.41 19.32 -8.05
N ASP A 172 20.34 20.06 -6.95
CA ASP A 172 20.18 19.49 -5.61
C ASP A 172 18.88 18.67 -5.48
N GLN A 173 17.77 19.15 -6.05
CA GLN A 173 16.50 18.43 -6.05
C GLN A 173 16.52 17.18 -6.94
N SER A 174 17.26 17.21 -8.06
CA SER A 174 17.45 16.05 -8.93
C SER A 174 18.28 14.97 -8.23
N ASP A 175 19.39 15.37 -7.60
CA ASP A 175 20.23 14.45 -6.82
C ASP A 175 19.45 13.87 -5.62
N ALA A 176 18.62 14.70 -4.98
CA ALA A 176 17.73 14.26 -3.91
C ALA A 176 16.67 13.26 -4.42
N ALA A 177 16.09 13.45 -5.61
CA ALA A 177 15.14 12.50 -6.20
C ALA A 177 15.79 11.14 -6.50
N LEU A 178 16.99 11.13 -7.07
CA LEU A 178 17.73 9.88 -7.37
C LEU A 178 18.27 9.17 -6.12
N SER A 179 18.58 9.90 -5.05
CA SER A 179 19.05 9.30 -3.80
C SER A 179 17.91 8.69 -2.97
N ARG A 180 16.69 9.21 -3.07
CA ARG A 180 15.51 8.66 -2.38
C ARG A 180 15.05 7.34 -2.98
N ASN A 181 15.01 7.24 -4.30
CA ASN A 181 14.51 6.08 -5.02
C ASN A 181 15.58 5.53 -5.95
N LYS A 182 15.91 4.25 -5.83
CA LYS A 182 16.88 3.61 -6.72
C LYS A 182 16.20 3.25 -8.05
N VAL A 183 16.94 3.46 -9.14
CA VAL A 183 16.59 2.91 -10.45
C VAL A 183 17.31 1.58 -10.59
N ASN A 184 16.55 0.51 -10.71
CA ASN A 184 17.02 -0.85 -10.86
C ASN A 184 16.56 -1.43 -12.21
N PHE A 185 17.31 -2.42 -12.68
CA PHE A 185 16.97 -3.18 -13.87
C PHE A 185 16.70 -4.63 -13.50
N VAL A 186 15.76 -5.26 -14.21
CA VAL A 186 15.58 -6.70 -14.14
C VAL A 186 16.89 -7.37 -14.54
N SER A 187 17.39 -8.29 -13.71
CA SER A 187 18.68 -8.96 -13.93
C SER A 187 18.76 -9.57 -15.34
N GLY A 188 19.81 -9.20 -16.08
CA GLY A 188 20.04 -9.66 -17.45
C GLY A 188 19.14 -9.02 -18.52
N LYS A 189 18.36 -7.98 -18.21
CA LYS A 189 17.49 -7.28 -19.17
C LYS A 189 17.67 -5.75 -19.09
N ALA A 190 17.61 -5.07 -20.22
CA ALA A 190 17.55 -3.59 -20.29
C ALA A 190 16.12 -3.08 -20.02
N ARG A 191 15.51 -3.55 -18.94
CA ARG A 191 14.13 -3.23 -18.54
C ARG A 191 14.12 -2.84 -17.07
N LEU A 192 13.51 -1.71 -16.74
CA LEU A 192 13.33 -1.25 -15.35
C LEU A 192 12.46 -2.23 -14.58
N ASP A 193 12.71 -2.39 -13.27
CA ASP A 193 11.79 -3.12 -12.38
C ASP A 193 10.53 -2.30 -12.03
N GLY A 194 9.55 -2.93 -11.39
CA GLY A 194 8.24 -2.29 -11.10
C GLY A 194 8.34 -1.05 -10.23
N GLN A 195 9.26 -1.06 -9.25
CA GLN A 195 9.43 0.01 -8.27
C GLN A 195 10.27 1.18 -8.80
N SER A 196 11.09 0.95 -9.84
CA SER A 196 11.91 1.99 -10.47
C SER A 196 11.11 3.13 -11.10
N THR A 197 9.84 2.88 -11.44
CA THR A 197 8.92 3.92 -11.95
C THR A 197 8.79 5.10 -10.98
N ARG A 198 8.89 4.86 -9.66
CA ARG A 198 8.89 5.93 -8.64
C ARG A 198 10.04 6.91 -8.82
N ALA A 199 11.25 6.39 -9.02
CA ALA A 199 12.44 7.21 -9.22
C ALA A 199 12.32 8.07 -10.48
N VAL A 200 11.78 7.49 -11.56
CA VAL A 200 11.54 8.19 -12.82
C VAL A 200 10.50 9.30 -12.64
N ASN A 201 9.38 9.03 -11.96
CA ASN A 201 8.31 10.01 -11.73
C ASN A 201 8.77 11.16 -10.81
N ASP A 202 9.52 10.87 -9.74
CA ASP A 202 10.13 11.88 -8.87
C ASP A 202 11.05 12.81 -9.68
N MET A 203 11.89 12.24 -10.56
CA MET A 203 12.78 13.00 -11.43
C MET A 203 12.03 13.84 -12.47
N ALA A 204 11.01 13.26 -13.11
CA ALA A 204 10.18 13.95 -14.08
C ALA A 204 9.51 15.17 -13.45
N ALA A 205 9.00 15.05 -12.22
CA ALA A 205 8.40 16.17 -11.49
C ALA A 205 9.39 17.33 -11.25
N VAL A 206 10.64 17.02 -10.86
CA VAL A 206 11.68 18.04 -10.68
C VAL A 206 12.03 18.71 -12.00
N ILE A 207 12.23 17.94 -13.07
CA ILE A 207 12.58 18.46 -14.40
C ILE A 207 11.47 19.36 -14.93
N LEU A 208 10.21 18.93 -14.87
CA LEU A 208 9.07 19.73 -15.32
C LEU A 208 8.96 21.06 -14.56
N ARG A 209 9.21 21.05 -13.25
CA ARG A 209 9.27 22.27 -12.44
C ARG A 209 10.38 23.21 -12.88
N CYS A 210 11.58 22.67 -13.11
CA CYS A 210 12.74 23.44 -13.55
C CYS A 210 12.60 24.00 -14.98
N LEU A 211 11.89 23.30 -15.87
CA LEU A 211 11.63 23.75 -17.24
C LEU A 211 10.48 24.77 -17.33
N SER A 212 9.44 24.63 -16.49
CA SER A 212 8.26 25.52 -16.54
C SER A 212 8.51 26.90 -15.96
N GLU A 213 9.40 27.03 -14.96
CA GLU A 213 9.72 28.30 -14.31
C GLU A 213 11.19 28.73 -14.43
N GLY A 214 12.05 27.87 -14.96
CA GLY A 214 13.44 28.21 -15.24
C GLY A 214 13.57 28.91 -16.60
N THR A 215 14.61 29.73 -16.76
CA THR A 215 14.98 30.35 -18.05
C THR A 215 15.55 29.35 -19.06
N LEU A 216 15.36 28.05 -18.86
CA LEU A 216 15.80 26.99 -19.76
C LEU A 216 14.74 26.81 -20.84
N THR A 217 14.72 27.71 -21.81
CA THR A 217 13.99 27.52 -23.07
C THR A 217 14.65 26.40 -23.87
N VAL A 218 13.85 25.41 -24.28
CA VAL A 218 14.23 24.37 -25.25
C VAL A 218 14.36 24.97 -26.64
#